data_AF-A0A3R8KQ77-F1
#
_entry.id   AF-A0A3R8KQ77-F1
#
_cell.length_a   1.000
_cell.length_b   1.000
_cell.length_c   1.000
_cell.angle_alpha   90.00
_cell.angle_beta   90.00
_cell.angle_gamma   90.00
#
_symmetry.space_group_name_H-M   'P 1'
#
loop_
_entity.id
_entity.type
_entity.pdbx_description
1 polymer ?
#
loop_
_entity_poly.entity_id
_entity_poly.type
_entity_poly.pdbx_seq_one_letter_code
_entity_poly.pdbx_strand_id
1 'polypeptide(L)'
;MLRSIIDQGLRLNCALDTPGARQCCEFSPRKLDLDNRLLVLSGEGAVVQVILPVIAGLAADFSVSEGELHLIGVDGGSLLSIGPASAALDAGGWRNLLHAAFKSSC
;
A
#
# COMPACT_ATOMS: atom_id res chain seq x y z
N MET A 1 -9.52 3.40 -2.30
CA MET A 1 -8.80 2.52 -1.35
C MET A 1 -8.01 3.33 -0.32
N LEU A 2 -6.88 3.97 -0.66
CA LEU A 2 -6.02 4.66 0.33
C LEU A 2 -6.75 5.71 1.20
N ARG A 3 -7.69 6.46 0.60
CA ARG A 3 -8.55 7.39 1.36
C ARG A 3 -9.39 6.65 2.43
N SER A 4 -10.01 5.53 2.05
CA SER A 4 -10.82 4.71 2.95
C SER A 4 -10.01 4.10 4.09
N ILE A 5 -8.72 3.81 3.86
CA ILE A 5 -7.80 3.35 4.93
C ILE A 5 -7.64 4.46 5.98
N ILE A 6 -7.42 5.71 5.54
CA ILE A 6 -7.33 6.88 6.43
C ILE A 6 -8.66 7.08 7.18
N ASP A 7 -9.78 7.05 6.45
CA ASP A 7 -11.11 7.30 7.03
C ASP A 7 -11.50 6.24 8.08
N GLN A 8 -11.04 4.99 7.91
CA GLN A 8 -11.24 3.89 8.85
C GLN A 8 -10.17 3.82 9.95
N GLY A 9 -9.14 4.66 9.89
CA GLY A 9 -8.03 4.65 10.85
C GLY A 9 -7.20 3.36 10.82
N LEU A 10 -7.20 2.64 9.69
CA LEU A 10 -6.46 1.38 9.56
C LEU A 10 -4.96 1.63 9.49
N ARG A 11 -4.18 0.81 10.18
CA ARG A 11 -2.71 0.83 10.10
C ARG A 11 -2.22 -0.01 8.94
N LEU A 12 -1.14 0.45 8.31
CA LEU A 12 -0.52 -0.22 7.18
C LEU A 12 0.89 -0.67 7.50
N ASN A 13 1.33 -1.74 6.84
CA ASN A 13 2.73 -2.06 6.64
C ASN A 13 3.10 -1.74 5.19
N CYS A 14 4.10 -0.90 4.99
CA CYS A 14 4.67 -0.60 3.69
C CYS A 14 6.06 -1.22 3.61
N ALA A 15 6.32 -2.00 2.56
CA ALA A 15 7.59 -2.66 2.33
C ALA A 15 8.20 -2.22 0.99
N LEU A 16 9.40 -1.66 1.06
CA LEU A 16 10.22 -1.29 -0.09
C LEU A 16 11.30 -2.36 -0.29
N ASP A 17 11.28 -3.02 -1.44
CA ASP A 17 12.31 -3.98 -1.83
C ASP A 17 13.43 -3.23 -2.59
N THR A 18 14.66 -3.36 -2.12
CA THR A 18 15.87 -2.85 -2.78
C THR A 18 16.85 -3.99 -3.01
N PRO A 19 17.82 -3.86 -3.94
CA PRO A 19 18.84 -4.89 -4.12
C PRO A 19 19.55 -5.21 -2.79
N GLY A 20 19.30 -6.41 -2.26
CA GLY A 20 19.91 -6.91 -1.03
C GLY A 20 19.22 -6.55 0.29
N ALA A 21 18.11 -5.79 0.29
CA ALA A 21 17.39 -5.45 1.51
C ALA A 21 15.90 -5.17 1.28
N ARG A 22 15.07 -5.53 2.26
CA ARG A 22 13.66 -5.12 2.35
C ARG A 22 13.49 -4.19 3.55
N GLN A 23 12.99 -2.99 3.32
CA GLN A 23 12.70 -2.02 4.36
C GLN A 23 11.20 -1.99 4.62
N CYS A 24 10.79 -2.23 5.87
CA CYS A 24 9.40 -2.22 6.28
C CYS A 24 9.12 -1.04 7.20
N CYS A 25 7.94 -0.42 7.04
CA CYS A 25 7.46 0.65 7.90
C CYS A 25 5.97 0.46 8.19
N GLU A 26 5.63 0.33 9.47
CA GLU A 26 4.25 0.31 9.92
C GLU A 26 3.83 1.67 10.47
N PHE A 27 2.67 2.18 10.05
CA PHE A 27 2.14 3.45 10.53
C PHE A 27 0.64 3.60 10.26
N SER A 28 -0.01 4.49 11.02
CA SER A 28 -1.37 4.96 10.75
C SER A 28 -1.35 6.14 9.76
N PRO A 29 -1.71 5.96 8.48
CA PRO A 29 -1.78 7.08 7.54
C PRO A 29 -2.87 8.07 7.95
N ARG A 30 -2.55 9.36 7.89
CA ARG A 30 -3.46 10.46 8.26
C ARG A 30 -3.71 11.43 7.12
N LYS A 31 -2.80 11.48 6.14
CA LYS A 31 -2.88 12.40 5.02
C LYS A 31 -2.47 11.70 3.73
N LEU A 32 -3.25 11.94 2.68
CA LEU A 32 -2.97 11.53 1.31
C LEU A 32 -2.92 12.78 0.44
N ASP A 33 -1.77 13.03 -0.18
CA ASP A 33 -1.57 14.11 -1.13
C ASP A 33 -1.20 13.54 -2.50
N LEU A 34 -1.64 14.23 -3.55
CA LEU A 34 -1.23 14.03 -4.93
C LEU A 34 -0.61 15.34 -5.40
N ASP A 35 0.71 15.39 -5.52
CA ASP A 35 1.42 16.61 -5.91
C ASP A 35 2.52 16.29 -6.92
N ASN A 36 2.59 17.05 -8.02
CA ASN A 36 3.67 16.95 -9.01
C ASN A 36 4.01 15.52 -9.45
N ARG A 37 2.99 14.69 -9.68
CA ARG A 37 3.11 13.26 -10.06
C ARG A 37 3.62 12.34 -8.94
N LEU A 38 3.72 12.81 -7.72
CA LEU A 38 3.96 12.01 -6.52
C LEU A 38 2.62 11.67 -5.86
N LEU A 39 2.50 10.43 -5.42
CA LEU A 39 1.54 10.02 -4.41
C LEU A 39 2.26 10.01 -3.07
N VAL A 40 1.77 10.80 -2.13
CA VAL A 40 2.36 10.93 -0.79
C VAL A 40 1.34 10.49 0.25
N LEU A 41 1.73 9.48 1.02
CA LEU A 41 0.97 8.99 2.17
C LEU A 41 1.78 9.27 3.44
N SER A 42 1.21 9.98 4.40
CA SER A 42 1.93 10.38 5.62
C SER A 42 1.10 10.23 6.88
N GLY A 43 1.78 9.95 7.99
CA GLY A 43 1.17 9.76 9.30
C GLY A 43 2.19 9.27 10.33
N GLU A 44 2.01 9.62 11.60
CA GLU A 44 2.86 9.14 12.72
C GLU A 44 4.38 9.35 12.53
N GLY A 45 4.78 10.41 11.83
CA GLY A 45 6.18 10.69 11.53
C GLY A 45 6.76 9.89 10.36
N ALA A 46 5.99 8.98 9.77
CA ALA A 46 6.32 8.28 8.54
C ALA A 46 5.78 9.00 7.30
N VAL A 47 6.53 8.89 6.21
CA VAL A 47 6.16 9.41 4.88
C VAL A 47 6.53 8.36 3.84
N VAL A 48 5.54 7.91 3.08
CA VAL A 48 5.72 7.05 1.91
C VAL A 48 5.44 7.89 0.67
N GLN A 49 6.37 7.88 -0.29
CA GLN A 49 6.26 8.63 -1.54
C GLN A 49 6.46 7.69 -2.70
N VAL A 50 5.57 7.74 -3.68
CA VAL A 50 5.69 6.97 -4.93
C VAL A 50 5.54 7.91 -6.12
N ILE A 51 6.48 7.80 -7.07
CA ILE A 51 6.43 8.53 -8.34
C ILE A 51 5.41 7.83 -9.24
N LEU A 52 4.22 8.41 -9.43
CA LEU A 52 3.13 7.80 -10.18
C LEU A 52 3.53 7.35 -11.60
N PRO A 53 4.31 8.11 -12.39
CA PRO A 53 4.70 7.72 -13.73
C PRO A 53 5.55 6.45 -13.83
N VAL A 54 6.19 6.00 -12.73
CA VAL A 54 6.96 4.75 -12.75
C VAL A 54 6.10 3.53 -12.46
N ILE A 55 4.86 3.71 -11.99
CA ILE A 55 3.92 2.61 -11.75
C ILE A 55 3.32 2.17 -13.09
N ALA A 56 3.65 0.95 -13.51
CA ALA A 56 3.08 0.34 -14.70
C ALA A 56 1.84 -0.52 -14.41
N GLY A 57 1.70 -0.99 -13.17
CA GLY A 57 0.59 -1.83 -12.80
C GLY A 57 0.38 -1.94 -11.29
N LEU A 58 -0.79 -2.44 -10.93
CA LEU A 58 -1.15 -2.80 -9.56
C LEU A 58 -1.53 -4.28 -9.57
N ALA A 59 -1.01 -5.04 -8.60
CA ALA A 59 -1.36 -6.45 -8.41
C ALA A 59 -1.77 -6.68 -6.96
N ALA A 60 -2.77 -7.52 -6.74
CA ALA A 60 -3.14 -7.99 -5.42
C ALA A 60 -2.73 -9.46 -5.26
N ASP A 61 -2.00 -9.76 -4.20
CA ASP A 61 -1.72 -11.13 -3.78
C ASP A 61 -2.66 -11.51 -2.63
N PHE A 62 -3.52 -12.50 -2.85
CA PHE A 62 -4.45 -13.03 -1.85
C PHE A 62 -3.99 -14.38 -1.27
N SER A 63 -2.79 -14.86 -1.63
CA SER A 63 -2.23 -16.10 -1.09
C SER A 63 -1.75 -15.95 0.35
N VAL A 64 -1.41 -14.72 0.75
CA VAL A 64 -1.12 -14.34 2.13
C VAL A 64 -2.43 -14.14 2.89
N SER A 65 -2.51 -14.57 4.16
CA SER A 65 -3.78 -14.65 4.92
C SER A 65 -4.59 -13.35 4.97
N GLU A 66 -3.89 -12.21 4.86
CA GLU A 66 -4.48 -10.88 4.90
C GLU A 66 -4.41 -10.12 3.56
N GLY A 67 -3.66 -10.66 2.60
CA GLY A 67 -3.41 -10.10 1.28
C GLY A 67 -2.46 -8.90 1.25
N GLU A 68 -1.76 -8.72 0.14
CA GLU A 68 -0.87 -7.58 -0.13
C GLU A 68 -1.22 -6.90 -1.47
N LEU A 69 -1.03 -5.59 -1.53
CA LEU A 69 -1.07 -4.79 -2.75
C LEU A 69 0.36 -4.50 -3.19
N HIS A 70 0.70 -4.90 -4.41
CA HIS A 70 1.99 -4.62 -5.03
C HIS A 70 1.85 -3.52 -6.08
N LEU A 71 2.74 -2.53 -5.99
CA LEU A 71 2.94 -1.51 -7.02
C LEU A 71 4.07 -2.00 -7.92
N ILE A 72 3.78 -2.21 -9.20
CA ILE A 72 4.71 -2.78 -10.16
C ILE A 72 5.29 -1.66 -11.03
N GLY A 73 6.60 -1.65 -11.17
CA GLY A 73 7.36 -0.71 -11.97
C GLY A 73 7.25 -0.98 -13.48
N VAL A 74 7.60 0.01 -14.30
CA VAL A 74 7.73 -0.12 -15.76
C VAL A 74 8.75 -1.17 -16.21
N ASP A 75 9.68 -1.52 -15.33
CA ASP A 75 10.66 -2.61 -15.51
C ASP A 75 10.12 -3.99 -15.08
N GLY A 76 8.88 -4.05 -14.59
CA GLY A 76 8.26 -5.24 -14.03
C GLY A 76 8.67 -5.53 -12.58
N GLY A 77 9.53 -4.70 -11.97
CA GLY A 77 9.97 -4.85 -10.59
C GLY A 77 8.93 -4.43 -9.56
N SER A 78 9.07 -4.92 -8.32
CA SER A 78 8.31 -4.43 -7.17
C SER A 78 8.82 -3.05 -6.76
N LEU A 79 7.95 -2.04 -6.76
CA LEU A 79 8.27 -0.69 -6.26
C LEU A 79 7.92 -0.55 -4.78
N LEU A 80 6.78 -1.10 -4.38
CA LEU A 80 6.28 -1.00 -3.02
C LEU A 80 5.22 -2.10 -2.82
N SER A 81 5.30 -2.81 -1.70
CA SER A 81 4.23 -3.67 -1.23
C SER A 81 3.52 -3.00 -0.06
N ILE A 82 2.19 -3.01 -0.05
CA ILE A 82 1.36 -2.44 1.00
C ILE A 82 0.47 -3.55 1.53
N GLY A 83 0.49 -3.75 2.84
CA GLY A 83 -0.34 -4.72 3.54
C GLY A 83 -0.90 -4.13 4.83
N PRO A 84 -1.65 -4.92 5.61
CA PRO A 84 -2.06 -4.50 6.94
C PRO A 84 -0.85 -4.46 7.87
N ALA A 85 -0.88 -3.59 8.88
CA ALA A 85 0.05 -3.70 9.98
C ALA A 85 -0.12 -5.06 10.70
N SER A 86 0.91 -5.51 11.42
CA SER A 86 0.94 -6.79 12.13
C SER A 86 -0.16 -6.99 13.20
N ALA A 87 -0.93 -5.94 13.53
CA ALA A 87 -2.08 -6.04 14.43
C ALA A 87 -3.30 -6.68 13.73
N ALA A 88 -3.85 -7.74 14.34
CA ALA A 88 -4.97 -8.51 13.80
C ALA A 88 -6.25 -7.70 13.50
N LEU A 89 -6.47 -6.57 14.19
CA LEU A 89 -7.64 -5.71 14.00
C LEU A 89 -7.63 -4.99 12.64
N ASP A 90 -6.46 -4.65 12.12
CA ASP A 90 -6.32 -3.92 10.85
C ASP A 90 -6.52 -4.82 9.63
N ALA A 91 -6.34 -6.12 9.82
CA ALA A 91 -6.23 -7.10 8.75
C ALA A 91 -7.57 -7.38 8.04
N GLY A 92 -8.67 -7.48 8.78
CA GLY A 92 -10.01 -7.65 8.20
C GLY A 92 -10.50 -6.45 7.40
N GLY A 93 -10.28 -5.23 7.91
CA GLY A 93 -10.62 -3.98 7.21
C GLY A 93 -9.81 -3.82 5.93
N TRP A 94 -8.50 -4.04 6.01
CA TRP A 94 -7.59 -4.05 4.86
C TRP A 94 -8.05 -5.02 3.78
N ARG A 95 -8.31 -6.29 4.14
CA ARG A 95 -8.69 -7.34 3.20
C ARG A 95 -9.96 -7.00 2.43
N ASN A 96 -10.96 -6.45 3.12
CA ASN A 96 -12.20 -6.00 2.50
C ASN A 96 -11.96 -4.88 1.49
N LEU A 97 -11.11 -3.90 1.83
CA LEU A 97 -10.74 -2.81 0.93
C LEU A 97 -9.95 -3.30 -0.28
N LEU A 98 -9.01 -4.22 -0.09
CA LEU A 98 -8.22 -4.82 -1.17
C LEU A 98 -9.12 -5.60 -2.13
N HIS A 99 -10.01 -6.47 -1.62
CA HIS A 99 -10.99 -7.16 -2.45
C HIS A 99 -11.92 -6.21 -3.19
N ALA A 100 -12.43 -5.16 -2.54
CA ALA A 100 -13.31 -4.19 -3.18
C ALA A 100 -12.61 -3.45 -4.34
N ALA A 101 -11.33 -3.12 -4.17
CA ALA A 101 -10.53 -2.44 -5.20
C ALA A 101 -10.27 -3.30 -6.45
N PHE A 102 -10.18 -4.62 -6.30
CA PHE A 102 -9.89 -5.55 -7.41
C PHE A 102 -11.12 -6.30 -7.94
N LYS A 103 -12.26 -6.29 -7.21
CA LYS A 103 -13.53 -6.87 -7.70
C LYS A 103 -14.19 -6.04 -8.80
N SER A 104 -13.78 -4.80 -9.03
CA SER A 104 -14.41 -3.90 -10.02
C SER A 104 -13.91 -4.08 -11.46
N SER A 105 -13.01 -5.03 -11.72
CA SER A 105 -12.22 -5.11 -12.95
C SER A 105 -12.59 -6.28 -13.90
N CYS A 106 -13.79 -6.86 -13.76
CA CYS A 106 -14.32 -7.89 -14.65
C CYS A 106 -15.68 -7.49 -15.22
#